data_AF-A0A7V6HRU5-F1
#
_entry.id   AF-A0A7V6HRU5-F1
#
_cell.length_a   1.000
_cell.length_b   1.000
_cell.length_c   1.000
_cell.angle_alpha   90.00
_cell.angle_beta   90.00
_cell.angle_gamma   90.00
#
_symmetry.space_group_name_H-M   'P 1'
#
loop_
_entity.id
_entity.type
_entity.pdbx_description
1 polymer ?
#
loop_
_entity_poly.entity_id
_entity_poly.type
_entity_poly.pdbx_seq_one_letter_code
_entity_poly.pdbx_strand_id
1 'polypeptide(L)'
;MDEVKSTVNTQETIPGNLPLNTTEVAPKPKKKMSRAERKKLRVITRLIEGEINGTKAAKMLGITTRQVRNLKRQVLEQGSEGVIHKNKYYKPYNAIDGEISEFIVKLYRKEYRGTNFSEFARIVQKEYNIEASRSTIYNFLRRARIRSPQRKKKKTKKTMVTTSAKDIKSSKEKN
;
A
#
# COMPACT_ATOMS: atom_id res chain seq x y z
N MET A 1 63.23 59.30 5.46
CA MET A 1 62.66 59.12 6.80
C MET A 1 61.15 59.12 6.68
N ASP A 2 60.37 58.12 7.04
CA ASP A 2 60.57 56.72 7.40
C ASP A 2 59.15 56.10 7.37
N GLU A 3 59.07 54.85 6.89
CA GLU A 3 58.16 53.77 7.34
C GLU A 3 56.62 53.97 7.27
N VAL A 4 55.88 53.29 6.38
CA VAL A 4 55.41 51.88 6.42
C VAL A 4 54.40 51.57 7.54
N LYS A 5 53.13 51.33 7.12
CA LYS A 5 52.23 50.19 7.44
C LYS A 5 50.83 50.53 6.89
N SER A 6 50.42 50.04 5.70
CA SER A 6 49.85 48.71 5.45
C SER A 6 48.72 48.31 6.42
N THR A 7 47.49 48.68 6.10
CA THR A 7 46.29 47.93 6.51
C THR A 7 45.61 47.37 5.27
N VAL A 8 46.27 46.33 4.77
CA VAL A 8 45.73 45.12 4.13
C VAL A 8 44.26 45.17 3.70
N ASN A 9 44.09 45.34 2.39
CA ASN A 9 43.03 44.77 1.59
C ASN A 9 43.13 43.24 1.66
N THR A 10 42.15 42.56 2.26
CA THR A 10 41.91 41.13 1.97
C THR A 10 40.42 40.89 1.95
N GLN A 11 39.88 40.76 0.74
CA GLN A 11 38.68 39.98 0.50
C GLN A 11 38.95 38.59 1.08
N GLU A 12 38.27 38.23 2.18
CA GLU A 12 38.30 36.85 2.67
C GLU A 12 37.57 35.96 1.64
N THR A 13 38.33 35.51 0.65
CA THR A 13 38.00 34.33 -0.14
C THR A 13 38.17 33.11 0.77
N ILE A 14 37.08 32.66 1.36
CA ILE A 14 37.02 31.32 1.96
C ILE A 14 37.10 30.30 0.81
N PRO A 15 38.11 29.43 0.77
CA PRO A 15 38.24 28.44 -0.28
C PRO A 15 37.18 27.35 -0.12
N GLY A 16 36.30 27.24 -1.10
CA GLY A 16 35.51 26.04 -1.35
C GLY A 16 34.46 25.71 -0.29
N ASN A 17 33.22 26.16 -0.52
CA ASN A 17 32.14 25.20 -0.61
C ASN A 17 30.97 25.73 -1.43
N LEU A 18 30.60 24.93 -2.42
CA LEU A 18 29.55 25.14 -3.41
C LEU A 18 28.20 25.50 -2.76
N PRO A 19 27.28 26.17 -3.50
CA PRO A 19 25.91 26.39 -3.03
C PRO A 19 25.30 25.05 -2.63
N LEU A 20 24.63 25.02 -1.46
CA LEU A 20 23.86 23.90 -0.92
C LEU A 20 22.74 23.48 -1.88
N ASN A 21 23.10 22.81 -2.97
CA ASN A 21 22.23 21.96 -3.74
C ASN A 21 22.64 20.51 -3.49
N THR A 22 22.29 20.04 -2.31
CA THR A 22 22.03 18.62 -2.09
C THR A 22 20.62 18.57 -1.56
N THR A 23 19.67 18.49 -2.49
CA THR A 23 18.43 17.80 -2.18
C THR A 23 18.86 16.39 -1.78
N GLU A 24 19.01 16.13 -0.48
CA GLU A 24 19.08 14.78 0.06
C GLU A 24 17.73 14.10 -0.20
N VAL A 25 17.48 13.75 -1.46
CA VAL A 25 16.45 12.78 -1.81
C VAL A 25 16.98 11.47 -1.25
N ALA A 26 16.52 11.11 -0.05
CA ALA A 26 16.70 9.79 0.53
C ALA A 26 16.60 8.72 -0.58
N PRO A 27 17.48 7.71 -0.59
CA PRO A 27 17.55 6.74 -1.68
C PRO A 27 16.16 6.16 -1.92
N LYS A 28 15.58 6.46 -3.09
CA LYS A 28 14.23 6.00 -3.44
C LYS A 28 14.19 4.48 -3.22
N PRO A 29 13.23 3.96 -2.44
CA PRO A 29 13.22 2.55 -2.05
C PRO A 29 13.25 1.68 -3.31
N LYS A 30 14.17 0.70 -3.36
CA LYS A 30 14.31 -0.24 -4.48
C LYS A 30 12.95 -0.86 -4.81
N LYS A 31 12.37 -0.49 -5.95
CA LYS A 31 10.99 -0.86 -6.30
C LYS A 31 10.92 -2.33 -6.73
N LYS A 32 10.59 -3.24 -5.80
CA LYS A 32 10.37 -4.66 -6.12
C LYS A 32 9.09 -4.85 -6.94
N MET A 33 9.17 -5.49 -8.11
CA MET A 33 8.01 -5.80 -8.95
C MET A 33 7.24 -7.04 -8.47
N SER A 34 5.91 -6.96 -8.47
CA SER A 34 4.98 -8.08 -8.30
C SER A 34 5.00 -9.01 -9.51
N ARG A 35 4.55 -10.27 -9.36
CA ARG A 35 4.44 -11.23 -10.48
C ARG A 35 3.59 -10.68 -11.64
N ALA A 36 2.50 -9.98 -11.30
CA ALA A 36 1.63 -9.35 -12.31
C ALA A 36 2.32 -8.19 -13.03
N GLU A 37 3.09 -7.37 -12.31
CA GLU A 37 3.87 -6.27 -12.89
C GLU A 37 4.97 -6.80 -13.82
N ARG A 38 5.66 -7.89 -13.43
CA ARG A 38 6.64 -8.56 -14.32
C ARG A 38 5.99 -9.13 -15.57
N LYS A 39 4.80 -9.74 -15.48
CA LYS A 39 4.06 -10.23 -16.64
C LYS A 39 3.73 -9.09 -17.61
N LYS A 40 3.26 -7.95 -17.09
CA LYS A 40 2.99 -6.75 -17.89
C LYS A 40 4.24 -6.26 -18.60
N LEU A 41 5.38 -6.16 -17.88
CA LEU A 41 6.64 -5.75 -18.48
C LEU A 41 7.02 -6.66 -19.65
N ARG A 42 7.02 -7.99 -19.45
CA ARG A 42 7.36 -8.95 -20.51
C ARG A 42 6.47 -8.82 -21.76
N VAL A 43 5.16 -8.67 -21.58
CA VAL A 43 4.24 -8.53 -22.73
C VAL A 43 4.44 -7.19 -23.44
N ILE A 44 4.70 -6.11 -22.70
CA ILE A 44 4.94 -4.79 -23.31
C ILE A 44 6.30 -4.75 -24.01
N THR A 45 7.33 -5.38 -23.47
CA THR A 45 8.64 -5.52 -24.15
C THR A 45 8.48 -6.19 -25.52
N ARG A 46 7.77 -7.31 -25.58
CA ARG A 46 7.45 -7.99 -26.85
C ARG A 46 6.63 -7.15 -27.83
N LEU A 47 5.76 -6.27 -27.31
CA LEU A 47 4.99 -5.33 -28.12
C LEU A 47 5.87 -4.18 -28.66
N ILE A 48 6.93 -3.81 -27.93
CA ILE A 48 7.92 -2.81 -28.38
C ILE A 48 8.83 -3.42 -29.43
N GLU A 49 9.26 -4.67 -29.24
CA GLU A 49 10.07 -5.46 -30.19
C GLU A 49 9.31 -5.83 -31.47
N GLY A 50 7.98 -5.65 -31.51
CA GLY A 50 7.16 -5.92 -32.69
C GLY A 50 6.72 -7.38 -32.84
N GLU A 51 7.06 -8.27 -31.90
CA GLU A 51 6.67 -9.69 -31.93
C GLU A 51 5.16 -9.91 -31.83
N ILE A 52 4.43 -8.98 -31.21
CA ILE A 52 2.99 -9.07 -30.96
C ILE A 52 2.26 -7.78 -31.30
N ASN A 53 1.02 -7.90 -31.76
CA ASN A 53 0.12 -6.76 -31.96
C ASN A 53 -0.53 -6.30 -30.64
N GLY A 54 -0.90 -5.02 -30.55
CA GLY A 54 -1.57 -4.42 -29.38
C GLY A 54 -2.88 -5.13 -28.98
N THR A 55 -3.65 -5.63 -29.94
CA THR A 55 -4.87 -6.42 -29.66
C THR A 55 -4.55 -7.77 -28.99
N LYS A 56 -3.46 -8.40 -29.42
CA LYS A 56 -2.97 -9.66 -28.82
C LYS A 56 -2.44 -9.41 -27.41
N ALA A 57 -1.68 -8.32 -27.21
CA ALA A 57 -1.21 -7.90 -25.90
C ALA A 57 -2.36 -7.61 -24.92
N ALA A 58 -3.42 -6.93 -25.39
CA ALA A 58 -4.64 -6.66 -24.62
C ALA A 58 -5.29 -7.96 -24.12
N LYS A 59 -5.46 -8.95 -25.01
CA LYS A 59 -6.02 -10.27 -24.67
C LYS A 59 -5.15 -11.03 -23.64
N MET A 60 -3.82 -10.99 -23.77
CA MET A 60 -2.90 -11.67 -22.86
C MET A 60 -2.87 -11.07 -21.44
N LEU A 61 -3.10 -9.77 -21.34
CA LEU A 61 -3.09 -9.01 -20.08
C LEU A 61 -4.50 -8.84 -19.48
N GLY A 62 -5.56 -9.10 -20.25
CA GLY A 62 -6.95 -8.88 -19.81
C GLY A 62 -7.27 -7.40 -19.60
N ILE A 63 -6.66 -6.51 -20.39
CA ILE A 63 -6.80 -5.05 -20.28
C ILE A 63 -7.22 -4.46 -21.62
N THR A 64 -7.68 -3.21 -21.62
CA THR A 64 -8.10 -2.55 -22.85
C THR A 64 -6.91 -2.15 -23.72
N THR A 65 -7.13 -2.05 -25.03
CA THR A 65 -6.10 -1.60 -26.00
C THR A 65 -5.55 -0.21 -25.67
N ARG A 66 -6.38 0.69 -25.13
CA ARG A 66 -5.95 1.99 -24.61
C ARG A 66 -4.95 1.86 -23.47
N GLN A 67 -5.21 0.94 -22.52
CA GLN A 67 -4.29 0.69 -21.40
C GLN A 67 -2.96 0.10 -21.88
N VAL A 68 -2.98 -0.76 -22.90
CA VAL A 68 -1.76 -1.26 -23.55
C VAL A 68 -0.94 -0.12 -24.15
N ARG A 69 -1.59 0.81 -24.89
CA ARG A 69 -0.91 1.98 -25.47
C ARG A 69 -0.30 2.87 -24.38
N ASN A 70 -1.04 3.12 -23.31
CA ASN A 70 -0.55 3.90 -22.17
C ASN A 70 0.64 3.23 -21.48
N LEU A 71 0.58 1.91 -21.27
CA LEU A 71 1.68 1.14 -20.69
C LEU A 71 2.91 1.15 -21.61
N LYS A 72 2.72 1.02 -22.93
CA LYS A 72 3.81 1.14 -23.91
C LYS A 72 4.52 2.50 -23.77
N ARG A 73 3.76 3.60 -23.73
CA ARG A 73 4.32 4.94 -23.52
C ARG A 73 5.08 5.05 -22.18
N GLN A 74 4.49 4.57 -21.10
CA GLN A 74 5.13 4.60 -19.77
C GLN A 74 6.44 3.79 -19.72
N VAL A 75 6.49 2.64 -20.40
CA VAL A 75 7.71 1.82 -20.46
C VAL A 75 8.78 2.48 -21.33
N LEU A 76 8.41 3.21 -22.38
CA LEU A 76 9.36 3.98 -23.19
C LEU A 76 9.95 5.17 -22.41
N GLU A 77 9.15 5.85 -21.59
CA GLU A 77 9.60 7.02 -20.80
C GLU A 77 10.37 6.62 -19.53
N GLN A 78 9.90 5.61 -18.80
CA GLN A 78 10.34 5.28 -17.43
C GLN A 78 10.98 3.87 -17.34
N GLY A 79 11.11 3.17 -18.46
CA GLY A 79 11.64 1.80 -18.49
C GLY A 79 10.80 0.82 -17.68
N SER A 80 11.47 -0.07 -16.95
CA SER A 80 10.81 -1.08 -16.10
C SER A 80 9.95 -0.48 -14.98
N GLU A 81 10.23 0.76 -14.55
CA GLU A 81 9.48 1.43 -13.49
C GLU A 81 8.08 1.86 -13.94
N GLY A 82 7.86 2.06 -15.24
CA GLY A 82 6.57 2.50 -15.78
C GLY A 82 5.43 1.50 -15.54
N VAL A 83 5.76 0.23 -15.29
CA VAL A 83 4.79 -0.84 -15.01
C VAL A 83 4.43 -0.94 -13.53
N ILE A 84 5.26 -0.37 -12.66
CA ILE A 84 5.09 -0.42 -11.22
C ILE A 84 3.93 0.49 -10.82
N HIS A 85 3.04 0.01 -9.96
CA HIS A 85 1.95 0.85 -9.49
C HIS A 85 2.50 2.09 -8.76
N LYS A 86 2.06 3.29 -9.19
CA LYS A 86 2.60 4.55 -8.69
C LYS A 86 2.40 4.70 -7.19
N ASN A 87 1.22 4.35 -6.65
CA ASN A 87 0.94 4.43 -5.20
C ASN A 87 1.50 3.27 -4.37
N LYS A 88 2.38 2.42 -4.93
CA LYS A 88 2.90 1.25 -4.20
C LYS A 88 3.80 1.61 -3.02
N TYR A 89 4.51 2.74 -3.12
CA TYR A 89 5.47 3.19 -2.12
C TYR A 89 5.10 4.53 -1.48
N TYR A 90 3.94 5.08 -1.83
CA TYR A 90 3.45 6.31 -1.21
C TYR A 90 2.41 5.99 -0.15
N LYS A 91 2.56 6.64 1.01
CA LYS A 91 1.50 6.69 2.01
C LYS A 91 0.38 7.59 1.45
N PRO A 92 -0.90 7.15 1.46
CA PRO A 92 -1.98 7.99 0.98
C PRO A 92 -2.11 9.24 1.88
N TYR A 93 -2.50 10.37 1.31
CA TYR A 93 -2.62 11.64 2.04
C TYR A 93 -3.51 11.54 3.29
N ASN A 94 -4.64 10.84 3.17
CA ASN A 94 -5.59 10.62 4.28
C ASN A 94 -5.15 9.53 5.27
N ALA A 95 -3.93 9.00 5.16
CA ALA A 95 -3.45 8.00 6.12
C ALA A 95 -3.07 8.68 7.43
N ILE A 96 -3.86 8.41 8.46
CA ILE A 96 -3.52 8.73 9.84
C ILE A 96 -2.15 8.17 10.19
N ASP A 97 -1.46 8.86 11.08
CA ASP A 97 -0.11 8.50 11.44
C ASP A 97 0.04 7.11 12.07
N GLY A 98 1.16 6.46 11.75
CA GLY A 98 1.47 5.12 12.23
C GLY A 98 1.54 5.08 13.75
N GLU A 99 2.10 6.13 14.36
CA GLU A 99 2.28 6.24 15.81
C GLU A 99 0.93 6.29 16.53
N ILE A 100 -0.01 7.09 16.03
CA ILE A 100 -1.39 7.16 16.56
C ILE A 100 -2.06 5.78 16.49
N SER A 101 -1.90 5.08 15.37
CA SER A 101 -2.49 3.76 15.19
C SER A 101 -1.91 2.72 16.16
N GLU A 102 -0.60 2.78 16.43
CA GLU A 102 0.07 1.91 17.39
C GLU A 102 -0.32 2.23 18.83
N PHE A 103 -0.42 3.51 19.16
CA PHE A 103 -0.84 3.98 20.46
C PHE A 103 -2.23 3.42 20.82
N ILE A 104 -3.22 3.59 19.93
CA ILE A 104 -4.57 3.07 20.10
C ILE A 104 -4.58 1.55 20.31
N VAL A 105 -3.76 0.82 19.54
CA VAL A 105 -3.67 -0.64 19.66
C VAL A 105 -3.04 -1.07 20.98
N LYS A 106 -1.97 -0.39 21.42
CA LYS A 106 -1.31 -0.65 22.71
C LYS A 106 -2.26 -0.36 23.87
N LEU A 107 -2.97 0.76 23.82
CA LEU A 107 -3.95 1.17 24.82
C LEU A 107 -5.07 0.12 24.97
N TYR A 108 -5.65 -0.33 23.85
CA TYR A 108 -6.68 -1.37 23.89
C TYR A 108 -6.18 -2.68 24.50
N ARG A 109 -4.94 -3.08 24.21
CA ARG A 109 -4.36 -4.33 24.72
C ARG A 109 -4.08 -4.29 26.21
N LYS A 110 -3.65 -3.13 26.73
CA LYS A 110 -3.27 -2.96 28.14
C LYS A 110 -4.50 -2.76 29.03
N GLU A 111 -5.35 -1.80 28.69
CA GLU A 111 -6.34 -1.27 29.64
C GLU A 111 -7.78 -1.59 29.24
N TYR A 112 -8.09 -1.62 27.95
CA TYR A 112 -9.47 -1.72 27.47
C TYR A 112 -9.81 -3.08 26.83
N ARG A 113 -9.06 -4.13 27.19
CA ARG A 113 -9.25 -5.47 26.61
C ARG A 113 -10.64 -6.00 26.93
N GLY A 114 -11.42 -6.33 25.89
CA GLY A 114 -12.76 -6.89 26.07
C GLY A 114 -13.88 -5.85 26.12
N THR A 115 -13.55 -4.56 26.07
CA THR A 115 -14.56 -3.50 25.94
C THR A 115 -15.20 -3.48 24.55
N ASN A 116 -16.42 -2.94 24.47
CA ASN A 116 -17.08 -2.69 23.20
C ASN A 116 -16.28 -1.65 22.41
N PHE A 117 -16.04 -1.91 21.12
CA PHE A 117 -15.26 -1.01 20.28
C PHE A 117 -15.97 0.34 20.08
N SER A 118 -17.30 0.42 20.20
CA SER A 118 -18.01 1.70 20.19
C SER A 118 -17.66 2.53 21.42
N GLU A 119 -17.60 1.90 22.59
CA GLU A 119 -17.29 2.58 23.85
C GLU A 119 -15.82 2.99 23.87
N PHE A 120 -14.93 2.08 23.50
CA PHE A 120 -13.52 2.39 23.36
C PHE A 120 -13.27 3.55 22.39
N ALA A 121 -13.97 3.60 21.25
CA ALA A 121 -13.84 4.74 20.33
C ALA A 121 -14.26 6.07 20.96
N ARG A 122 -15.33 6.07 21.79
CA ARG A 122 -15.78 7.26 22.54
C ARG A 122 -14.72 7.72 23.54
N ILE A 123 -14.12 6.78 24.27
CA ILE A 123 -13.05 7.03 25.24
C ILE A 123 -11.83 7.62 24.51
N VAL A 124 -11.38 6.99 23.42
CA VAL A 124 -10.24 7.47 22.61
C VAL A 124 -10.45 8.90 22.09
N GLN A 125 -11.67 9.23 21.65
CA GLN A 125 -12.00 10.56 21.15
C GLN A 125 -12.08 11.60 22.28
N LYS A 126 -12.64 11.24 23.43
CA LYS A 126 -12.88 12.16 24.54
C LYS A 126 -11.64 12.40 25.41
N GLU A 127 -10.94 11.33 25.78
CA GLU A 127 -9.84 11.39 26.75
C GLU A 127 -8.49 11.66 26.10
N TYR A 128 -8.29 11.17 24.86
CA TYR A 128 -7.02 11.30 24.14
C TYR A 128 -7.07 12.30 22.98
N ASN A 129 -8.23 12.96 22.77
CA ASN A 129 -8.47 13.97 21.74
C ASN A 129 -8.02 13.56 20.33
N ILE A 130 -8.17 12.28 19.98
CA ILE A 130 -7.77 11.75 18.67
C ILE A 130 -8.91 11.97 17.66
N GLU A 131 -8.64 12.73 16.60
CA GLU A 131 -9.55 13.00 15.47
C GLU A 131 -9.73 11.82 14.52
N ALA A 132 -9.77 10.59 15.05
CA ALA A 132 -10.06 9.39 14.27
C ALA A 132 -11.54 9.03 14.43
N SER A 133 -12.24 8.83 13.31
CA SER A 133 -13.60 8.32 13.36
C SER A 133 -13.64 6.90 13.96
N ARG A 134 -14.79 6.52 14.54
CA ARG A 134 -15.03 5.17 15.09
C ARG A 134 -14.62 4.06 14.11
N SER A 135 -14.94 4.20 12.82
CA SER A 135 -14.55 3.22 11.79
C SER A 135 -13.05 3.11 11.61
N THR A 136 -12.33 4.22 11.71
CA THR A 136 -10.87 4.25 11.57
C THR A 136 -10.18 3.57 12.77
N ILE A 137 -10.63 3.87 13.98
CA ILE A 137 -10.22 3.18 15.21
C ILE A 137 -10.49 1.67 15.10
N TYR A 138 -11.68 1.29 14.63
CA TYR A 138 -12.05 -0.12 14.40
C TYR A 138 -11.11 -0.80 13.40
N ASN A 139 -10.70 -0.09 12.34
CA ASN A 139 -9.78 -0.60 11.33
C ASN A 139 -8.36 -0.79 11.88
N PHE A 140 -7.87 0.11 12.75
CA PHE A 140 -6.58 -0.08 13.42
C PHE A 140 -6.58 -1.35 14.26
N LEU A 141 -7.60 -1.53 15.11
CA LEU A 141 -7.74 -2.73 15.94
C LEU A 141 -7.85 -4.00 15.08
N ARG A 142 -8.61 -3.95 13.98
CA ARG A 142 -8.76 -5.08 13.06
C ARG A 142 -7.45 -5.44 12.36
N ARG A 143 -6.67 -4.45 11.92
CA ARG A 143 -5.34 -4.66 11.30
C ARG A 143 -4.36 -5.28 12.31
N ALA A 144 -4.46 -4.90 13.58
CA ALA A 144 -3.71 -5.49 14.70
C ALA A 144 -4.23 -6.88 15.15
N ARG A 145 -5.13 -7.50 14.38
CA ARG A 145 -5.80 -8.80 14.65
C ARG A 145 -6.63 -8.84 15.93
N ILE A 146 -7.03 -7.69 16.47
CA ILE A 146 -7.93 -7.59 17.61
C ILE A 146 -9.37 -7.69 17.08
N ARG A 147 -10.15 -8.62 17.65
CA ARG A 147 -11.55 -8.85 17.26
C ARG A 147 -12.47 -8.22 18.29
N SER A 148 -13.56 -7.64 17.82
CA SER A 148 -14.59 -7.10 18.70
C SER A 148 -15.24 -8.23 19.50
N PRO A 149 -15.39 -8.08 20.83
CA PRO A 149 -16.09 -9.03 21.69
C PRO A 149 -17.53 -9.28 21.23
N GLN A 150 -18.20 -8.24 20.72
CA GLN A 150 -19.58 -8.31 20.24
C GLN A 150 -19.69 -8.68 18.74
N ARG A 151 -18.67 -9.34 18.19
CA ARG A 151 -18.68 -9.74 16.78
C ARG A 151 -19.75 -10.81 16.55
N LYS A 152 -20.77 -10.46 15.76
CA LYS A 152 -21.78 -11.43 15.28
C LYS A 152 -21.11 -12.49 14.41
N LYS A 153 -21.37 -13.77 14.72
CA LYS A 153 -20.95 -14.89 13.86
C LYS A 153 -21.70 -14.79 12.54
N LYS A 154 -21.01 -14.96 11.41
CA LYS A 154 -21.67 -15.06 10.11
C LYS A 154 -22.48 -16.36 10.10
N LYS A 155 -23.79 -16.27 9.86
CA LYS A 155 -24.61 -17.46 9.67
C LYS A 155 -24.20 -18.10 8.35
N THR A 156 -23.63 -19.30 8.40
CA THR A 156 -23.41 -20.12 7.21
C THR A 156 -24.77 -20.61 6.74
N LYS A 157 -25.09 -20.45 5.45
CA LYS A 157 -26.28 -21.10 4.88
C LYS A 157 -26.06 -22.61 5.01
N LYS A 158 -26.93 -23.31 5.74
CA LYS A 158 -26.94 -24.77 5.73
C LYS A 158 -27.42 -25.16 4.33
N THR A 159 -26.52 -25.66 3.49
CA THR A 159 -26.93 -26.36 2.27
C THR A 159 -27.64 -27.62 2.74
N MET A 160 -28.96 -27.68 2.60
CA MET A 160 -29.68 -28.94 2.79
C MET A 160 -29.15 -29.88 1.72
N VAL A 161 -28.44 -30.93 2.12
CA VAL A 161 -28.08 -32.01 1.21
C VAL A 161 -29.42 -32.67 0.88
N THR A 162 -30.01 -32.31 -0.26
CA THR A 162 -31.11 -33.08 -0.84
C THR A 162 -30.52 -34.42 -1.25
N THR A 163 -30.63 -35.42 -0.39
CA THR A 163 -30.34 -36.81 -0.77
C THR A 163 -31.25 -37.18 -1.93
N SER A 164 -30.65 -37.34 -3.11
CA SER A 164 -31.30 -37.79 -4.32
C SER A 164 -31.95 -39.15 -4.07
N ALA A 165 -33.19 -39.36 -4.53
CA ALA A 165 -33.97 -40.59 -4.33
C ALA A 165 -33.31 -41.88 -4.89
N LYS A 166 -32.17 -41.76 -5.60
CA LYS A 166 -31.42 -42.86 -6.20
C LYS A 166 -30.65 -43.70 -5.16
N ASP A 167 -30.26 -43.12 -4.03
CA ASP A 167 -29.47 -43.82 -3.00
C ASP A 167 -30.34 -44.64 -2.02
N ILE A 168 -31.62 -44.30 -1.86
CA ILE A 168 -32.57 -45.02 -0.97
C ILE A 168 -32.95 -46.39 -1.56
N LYS A 169 -32.86 -46.58 -2.89
CA LYS A 169 -33.24 -47.84 -3.55
C LYS A 169 -32.16 -48.94 -3.43
N SER A 170 -30.88 -48.56 -3.30
CA SER A 170 -29.74 -49.48 -3.16
C SER A 170 -29.69 -50.21 -1.80
N SER A 171 -30.26 -49.62 -0.75
CA SER A 171 -30.31 -50.22 0.59
C SER A 171 -31.49 -51.15 0.82
N LYS A 172 -32.47 -51.22 -0.10
CA LYS A 172 -33.68 -52.04 0.04
C LYS A 172 -33.62 -53.39 -0.69
N GLU A 173 -32.62 -53.62 -1.52
CA GLU A 173 -32.40 -54.87 -2.29
C GLU A 173 -31.44 -55.88 -1.61
N LYS A 174 -30.96 -55.59 -0.39
CA LYS A 174 -30.01 -56.44 0.34
C LYS A 174 -30.58 -57.14 1.59
N ASN A 175 -31.88 -57.38 1.63
CA ASN A 175 -32.51 -58.21 2.68
C ASN A 175 -33.50 -59.20 2.07
#